data_AF-A0A2I0D281-F1
#
_entry.id   AF-A0A2I0D281-F1
#
_cell.length_a   1.000
_cell.length_b   1.000
_cell.length_c   1.000
_cell.angle_alpha   90.00
_cell.angle_beta   90.00
_cell.angle_gamma   90.00
#
_symmetry.space_group_name_H-M   'P 1'
#
loop_
_entity.id
_entity.type
_entity.pdbx_description
1 polymer ?
#
loop_
_entity_poly.entity_id
_entity_poly.type
_entity_poly.pdbx_seq_one_letter_code
_entity_poly.pdbx_strand_id
1 'polypeptide(L)'
;MTNILVAIILVVAIVAIVWFLVKQLSVLVVNAICGLVGLFLVNFLHVMQWMGKPDLGYDVATLLICAIGGIPGVLILMLLGILGITI
;
A
#
# COMPACT_ATOMS: atom_id res chain seq x y z
N MET A 1 -27.77 38.51 -2.68
CA MET A 1 -26.31 38.51 -2.41
C MET A 1 -25.86 37.27 -1.62
N THR A 2 -26.55 36.88 -0.54
CA THR A 2 -26.16 35.74 0.32
C THR A 2 -26.16 34.38 -0.39
N ASN A 3 -27.16 34.07 -1.22
CA ASN A 3 -27.27 32.76 -1.90
C ASN A 3 -26.11 32.48 -2.87
N ILE A 4 -25.58 33.54 -3.51
CA ILE A 4 -24.47 33.42 -4.46
C ILE A 4 -23.17 33.14 -3.70
N LEU A 5 -22.95 33.80 -2.55
CA LEU A 5 -21.81 33.50 -1.68
C LEU A 5 -21.87 32.06 -1.16
N VAL A 6 -23.04 31.60 -0.71
CA VAL A 6 -23.21 30.22 -0.22
C VAL A 6 -22.92 29.20 -1.32
N ALA A 7 -23.39 29.43 -2.55
CA ALA A 7 -23.12 28.55 -3.68
C ALA A 7 -21.61 28.48 -4.01
N ILE A 8 -20.91 29.62 -4.01
CA ILE A 8 -19.46 29.65 -4.28
C ILE A 8 -18.68 28.88 -3.21
N ILE A 9 -19.02 29.07 -1.93
CA ILE A 9 -18.36 28.36 -0.82
C ILE A 9 -18.57 26.85 -0.94
N LEU A 10 -19.76 26.40 -1.30
CA LEU A 10 -20.10 24.98 -1.44
C LEU A 10 -19.31 24.33 -2.59
N VAL A 11 -19.20 25.01 -3.73
CA VAL A 11 -18.39 24.52 -4.87
C VAL A 11 -16.92 24.40 -4.49
N VAL A 12 -16.36 25.40 -3.82
CA VAL A 12 -14.96 25.36 -3.36
C VAL A 12 -14.73 24.22 -2.36
N ALA A 13 -15.67 23.99 -1.45
CA ALA A 13 -15.60 22.88 -0.50
C ALA A 13 -15.61 21.51 -1.19
N ILE A 14 -16.49 21.30 -2.17
CA ILE A 14 -16.53 20.05 -2.95
C ILE A 14 -15.22 19.84 -3.70
N VAL A 15 -14.71 20.87 -4.37
CA VAL A 15 -13.43 20.79 -5.10
C VAL A 15 -12.27 20.46 -4.15
N ALA A 16 -12.23 21.06 -2.97
CA ALA A 16 -11.21 20.77 -1.97
C ALA A 16 -11.29 19.33 -1.46
N ILE A 17 -12.50 18.80 -1.22
CA ILE A 17 -12.71 17.41 -0.80
C ILE A 17 -12.24 16.43 -1.89
N VAL A 18 -12.64 16.68 -3.14
CA VAL A 18 -12.23 15.84 -4.28
C VAL A 18 -10.71 15.87 -4.46
N TRP A 19 -10.10 17.06 -4.39
CA TRP A 19 -8.64 17.21 -4.48
C TRP A 19 -7.90 16.47 -3.36
N PHE A 20 -8.42 16.54 -2.13
CA PHE A 20 -7.85 15.80 -1.01
C PHE A 20 -7.95 14.29 -1.22
N LEU A 21 -9.08 13.80 -1.73
CA LEU A 21 -9.30 12.38 -2.00
C LEU A 21 -8.37 11.85 -3.11
N VAL A 22 -8.18 12.62 -4.19
CA VAL A 22 -7.24 12.29 -5.27
C VAL A 22 -5.79 12.23 -4.75
N LYS A 23 -5.41 13.17 -3.88
CA LYS A 23 -4.07 13.19 -3.29
C LYS A 23 -3.83 11.97 -2.39
N GLN A 24 -4.82 11.56 -1.60
CA GLN A 24 -4.74 10.32 -0.80
C GLN A 24 -4.59 9.07 -1.68
N LEU A 25 -5.33 9.00 -2.79
CA LEU A 25 -5.20 7.92 -3.78
C LEU A 25 -3.80 7.83 -4.39
N SER A 26 -3.18 8.96 -4.70
CA SER A 26 -1.81 8.97 -5.23
C SER A 26 -0.80 8.40 -4.24
N VAL A 27 -0.96 8.69 -2.94
CA VAL A 27 -0.12 8.12 -1.87
C VAL A 27 -0.35 6.61 -1.74
N LEU A 28 -1.59 6.15 -1.87
CA LEU A 28 -1.93 4.73 -1.84
C LEU A 28 -1.27 3.97 -2.99
N VAL A 29 -1.33 4.51 -4.20
CA VAL A 29 -0.71 3.90 -5.40
C VAL A 29 0.81 3.80 -5.24
N VAL A 30 1.46 4.87 -4.75
CA VAL A 30 2.92 4.85 -4.52
C VAL A 30 3.27 3.83 -3.44
N ASN A 31 2.50 3.75 -2.35
CA ASN A 31 2.75 2.76 -1.30
C ASN A 31 2.57 1.32 -1.82
N ALA A 32 1.57 1.07 -2.65
CA ALA A 32 1.33 -0.23 -3.29
C ALA A 32 2.51 -0.64 -4.20
N ILE A 33 3.00 0.29 -5.03
CA ILE A 33 4.17 0.06 -5.88
C ILE A 33 5.40 -0.24 -5.02
N CYS A 34 5.66 0.57 -3.99
CA CYS A 34 6.78 0.33 -3.07
C CYS A 34 6.68 -1.03 -2.36
N GLY A 35 5.48 -1.47 -1.98
CA GLY A 35 5.25 -2.79 -1.39
C GLY A 35 5.55 -3.92 -2.37
N LEU A 36 5.07 -3.83 -3.61
CA LEU A 36 5.35 -4.83 -4.64
C LEU A 36 6.83 -4.89 -5.02
N VAL A 37 7.49 -3.74 -5.16
CA VAL A 37 8.93 -3.65 -5.40
C VAL A 37 9.71 -4.24 -4.21
N GLY A 38 9.27 -3.97 -2.98
CA GLY A 38 9.85 -4.55 -1.77
C GLY A 38 9.75 -6.07 -1.74
N LEU A 39 8.58 -6.63 -2.02
CA LEU A 39 8.37 -8.08 -2.12
C LEU A 39 9.28 -8.70 -3.20
N PHE A 40 9.37 -8.04 -4.35
CA PHE A 40 10.24 -8.47 -5.44
C PHE A 40 11.71 -8.50 -5.01
N LEU A 41 12.19 -7.45 -4.35
CA LEU A 41 13.58 -7.38 -3.84
C LEU A 41 13.86 -8.45 -2.79
N VAL A 42 12.93 -8.72 -1.88
CA VAL A 42 13.07 -9.74 -0.83
C VAL A 42 13.20 -11.13 -1.43
N ASN A 43 12.37 -11.49 -2.41
CA ASN A 43 12.47 -12.77 -3.13
C ASN A 43 13.72 -12.83 -4.02
N PHE A 44 14.07 -11.74 -4.71
CA PHE A 44 15.23 -11.71 -5.61
C PHE A 44 16.56 -11.86 -4.87
N LEU A 45 16.68 -11.23 -3.69
CA LEU A 45 17.86 -11.33 -2.83
C LEU A 45 17.82 -12.56 -1.91
N HIS A 46 16.77 -13.38 -2.00
CA HIS A 46 16.57 -14.55 -1.14
C HIS A 46 16.74 -14.23 0.35
N VAL A 47 16.25 -13.08 0.80
CA VAL A 47 16.48 -12.57 2.17
C VAL A 47 15.89 -13.54 3.22
N MET A 48 14.77 -14.20 2.89
CA MET A 48 14.16 -15.21 3.75
C MET A 48 15.02 -16.47 3.86
N GLN A 49 15.79 -16.82 2.83
CA GLN A 49 16.74 -17.94 2.86
C GLN A 49 17.93 -17.68 3.78
N TRP A 50 18.35 -16.42 3.94
CA TRP A 50 19.39 -16.06 4.92
C TRP A 50 18.93 -16.32 6.36
N MET A 51 17.61 -16.31 6.58
CA MET A 51 16.98 -16.63 7.86
C MET A 51 16.60 -18.12 7.98
N GLY A 52 17.03 -18.97 7.05
CA GLY A 52 16.78 -20.41 7.05
C GLY A 52 15.33 -20.80 6.73
N LYS A 53 14.57 -19.90 6.09
CA LYS A 53 13.17 -20.13 5.75
C LYS A 53 12.87 -20.07 4.25
N PRO A 54 11.79 -20.75 3.81
CA PRO A 54 11.36 -20.68 2.43
C PRO A 54 10.97 -19.25 2.07
N ASP A 55 11.19 -18.91 0.80
CA ASP A 55 10.81 -17.61 0.26
C ASP A 55 9.29 -17.38 0.28
N LEU A 56 8.91 -16.12 0.32
CA LEU A 56 7.52 -15.65 0.46
C LEU A 56 6.63 -15.93 -0.75
N GLY A 57 7.22 -16.31 -1.89
CA GLY A 57 6.51 -16.61 -3.12
C GLY A 57 5.81 -15.38 -3.72
N TYR A 58 4.97 -15.63 -4.73
CA TYR A 58 4.16 -14.61 -5.43
C TYR A 58 2.69 -15.03 -5.50
N ASP A 59 2.18 -15.63 -4.43
CA ASP A 59 0.76 -15.98 -4.38
C ASP A 59 -0.13 -14.73 -4.39
N VAL A 60 -1.38 -14.91 -4.82
CA VAL A 60 -2.36 -13.83 -4.92
C VAL A 60 -2.57 -13.16 -3.55
N ALA A 61 -2.53 -13.93 -2.46
CA ALA A 61 -2.66 -13.40 -1.11
C ALA A 61 -1.48 -12.49 -0.72
N THR A 62 -0.24 -12.91 -0.97
CA THR A 62 0.97 -12.12 -0.65
C THR A 62 1.06 -10.85 -1.50
N LEU A 63 0.67 -10.92 -2.77
CA LEU A 63 0.57 -9.74 -3.64
C LEU A 63 -0.48 -8.74 -3.16
N LEU A 64 -1.66 -9.21 -2.73
CA LEU A 64 -2.71 -8.34 -2.18
C LEU A 64 -2.28 -7.67 -0.87
N ILE A 65 -1.66 -8.43 0.05
CA ILE A 65 -1.19 -7.89 1.33
C ILE A 65 -0.10 -6.83 1.09
N CYS A 66 0.81 -7.05 0.13
CA CYS A 66 1.81 -6.05 -0.25
C CYS A 66 1.22 -4.86 -1.01
N ALA A 67 0.22 -5.05 -1.86
CA ALA A 67 -0.40 -3.95 -2.60
C ALA A 67 -1.26 -3.06 -1.70
N ILE A 68 -1.94 -3.63 -0.71
CA ILE A 68 -2.81 -2.89 0.23
C ILE A 68 -1.97 -2.31 1.38
N GLY A 69 -1.07 -3.11 1.95
CA GLY A 69 -0.20 -2.68 3.05
C GLY A 69 0.97 -1.82 2.60
N GLY A 70 1.45 -1.99 1.36
CA GLY A 70 2.67 -1.35 0.87
C GLY A 70 3.93 -1.85 1.59
N ILE A 71 4.84 -0.93 1.93
CA ILE A 71 6.08 -1.25 2.66
C ILE A 71 5.82 -2.01 3.97
N PRO A 72 4.90 -1.58 4.86
CA PRO A 72 4.62 -2.34 6.07
C PRO A 72 3.97 -3.70 5.78
N GLY A 73 3.30 -3.88 4.64
CA GLY A 73 2.78 -5.18 4.20
C GLY A 73 3.90 -6.20 4.01
N VAL A 74 4.98 -5.81 3.32
CA VAL A 74 6.17 -6.67 3.12
C VAL A 74 6.80 -7.05 4.46
N LEU A 75 6.93 -6.08 5.38
CA LEU A 75 7.48 -6.32 6.72
C LEU A 75 6.65 -7.33 7.53
N ILE A 76 5.32 -7.21 7.49
CA ILE A 76 4.43 -8.14 8.19
C ILE A 76 4.54 -9.54 7.60
N LEU A 77 4.58 -9.65 6.27
CA LEU A 77 4.75 -10.94 5.61
C LEU A 77 6.09 -11.60 5.99
N MET A 78 7.18 -10.83 6.03
CA MET A 78 8.47 -11.33 6.51
C MET A 78 8.37 -11.82 7.96
N LEU A 79 7.73 -11.06 8.86
CA LEU A 79 7.49 -11.49 10.25
C LEU A 79 6.67 -12.78 10.32
N LEU A 80 5.60 -12.90 9.53
CA LEU A 80 4.74 -14.09 9.48
C LEU A 80 5.53 -15.32 8.99
N GLY A 81 6.34 -15.13 7.95
CA GLY A 81 7.25 -16.14 7.46
C GLY A 81 8.26 -16.57 8.53
N ILE A 82 8.87 -15.62 9.26
CA ILE A 82 9.76 -15.89 10.41
C ILE A 82 9.03 -16.64 11.53
N LEU A 83 7.73 -16.45 11.72
CA LEU A 83 6.91 -17.22 12.66
C LEU A 83 6.48 -18.61 12.11
N GLY A 84 6.67 -18.85 10.81
CA GLY A 84 6.44 -20.15 10.17
C GLY A 84 5.03 -20.31 9.62
N ILE A 85 4.26 -19.22 9.62
CA ILE A 85 2.94 -19.16 9.00
C ILE A 85 3.19 -18.75 7.55
N THR A 86 3.04 -19.73 6.67
CA THR A 86 3.08 -19.52 5.22
C THR A 86 1.67 -19.21 4.74
N ILE A 87 1.57 -18.31 3.77
CA ILE A 87 0.32 -17.91 3.13
C ILE A 87 0.38 -18.41 1.70
#